data_AF-A0A3N2FWK8-F1
#
_entry.id   AF-A0A3N2FWK8-F1
#
_cell.length_a   1.000
_cell.length_b   1.000
_cell.length_c   1.000
_cell.angle_alpha   90.00
_cell.angle_beta   90.00
_cell.angle_gamma   90.00
#
_symmetry.space_group_name_H-M   'P 1'
#
loop_
_entity.id
_entity.type
_entity.pdbx_description
1 polymer ?
#
loop_
_entity_poly.entity_id
_entity_poly.type
_entity_poly.pdbx_seq_one_letter_code
_entity_poly.pdbx_strand_id
1 'polypeptide(L)'
;MDGGQSPLRPLAAACADPDPHPRGRTALSIIIRHDPATLREEIDVDAAQDRLEEIGALRSLAALTEKAELLRLLGRLDEAWDIATEAVRRTRFSGDRAELLTARVRRARLMQLRDRSDEALSELTLCVEEARTHEWHVEHSFALKHRGLALFESGEYSQAARDFDAATALGERVGVEEEELEVARLGFAAASEVQDESTRGPRADGAVRGRRRAEGDEA
;
A
#
# COMPACT_ATOMS: atom_id res chain seq x y z
N MET A 1 -35.52 -5.35 59.28
CA MET A 1 -34.28 -4.55 59.31
C MET A 1 -33.43 -5.03 58.17
N ASP A 2 -33.42 -4.22 57.11
CA ASP A 2 -32.68 -4.38 55.87
C ASP A 2 -31.17 -4.43 56.11
N GLY A 3 -30.47 -5.23 55.30
CA GLY A 3 -29.01 -5.31 55.35
C GLY A 3 -28.43 -6.45 54.52
N GLY A 4 -28.91 -6.65 53.30
CA GLY A 4 -28.28 -7.57 52.34
C GLY A 4 -27.01 -6.96 51.76
N GLN A 5 -25.84 -7.29 52.32
CA GLN A 5 -24.56 -6.86 51.79
C GLN A 5 -23.89 -8.01 51.04
N SER A 6 -24.09 -8.04 49.72
CA SER A 6 -23.30 -8.88 48.81
C SER A 6 -21.92 -8.24 48.61
N PRO A 7 -20.81 -9.00 48.69
CA PRO A 7 -19.52 -8.47 48.28
C PRO A 7 -19.45 -8.41 46.75
N LEU A 8 -19.23 -7.20 46.22
CA LEU A 8 -18.88 -6.97 44.83
C LEU A 8 -17.60 -7.75 44.50
N ARG A 9 -17.72 -8.79 43.69
CA ARG A 9 -16.58 -9.39 42.99
C ARG A 9 -15.96 -8.32 42.09
N PRO A 10 -14.62 -8.15 42.08
CA PRO A 10 -14.00 -7.34 41.05
C PRO A 10 -14.30 -7.99 39.69
N LEU A 11 -14.85 -7.19 38.77
CA LEU A 11 -14.89 -7.53 37.36
C LEU A 11 -13.41 -7.61 36.94
N ALA A 12 -12.84 -8.82 36.98
CA ALA A 12 -11.56 -9.07 36.35
C ALA A 12 -11.73 -8.65 34.90
N ALA A 13 -11.08 -7.54 34.54
CA ALA A 13 -10.84 -7.21 33.16
C ALA A 13 -10.23 -8.46 32.54
N ALA A 14 -11.01 -9.14 31.70
CA ALA A 14 -10.46 -10.09 30.77
C ALA A 14 -9.56 -9.24 29.89
N CYS A 15 -8.27 -9.16 30.25
CA CYS A 15 -7.21 -8.90 29.32
C CYS A 15 -7.39 -9.95 28.23
N ALA A 16 -8.11 -9.59 27.17
CA ALA A 16 -7.88 -10.20 25.90
C ALA A 16 -6.43 -9.85 25.59
N ASP A 17 -5.53 -10.83 25.73
CA ASP A 17 -4.23 -10.73 25.08
C ASP A 17 -4.53 -10.37 23.62
N PRO A 18 -4.10 -9.19 23.11
CA PRO A 18 -4.13 -8.99 21.68
C PRO A 18 -3.12 -10.00 21.13
N ASP A 19 -3.62 -11.03 20.46
CA ASP A 19 -2.81 -11.92 19.65
C ASP A 19 -1.89 -11.04 18.80
N PRO A 20 -0.56 -11.05 19.01
CA PRO A 20 0.28 -10.02 18.41
C PRO A 20 0.40 -10.19 16.89
N HIS A 21 0.00 -11.33 16.29
CA HIS A 21 0.19 -11.56 14.85
C HIS A 21 -0.81 -12.59 14.28
N PRO A 22 -1.78 -12.21 13.41
CA PRO A 22 -1.85 -12.82 12.07
C PRO A 22 -2.63 -11.98 11.03
N ARG A 23 -2.00 -11.03 10.32
CA ARG A 23 -2.69 -10.29 9.22
C ARG A 23 -1.87 -10.04 7.94
N GLY A 24 -0.61 -10.46 7.86
CA GLY A 24 0.25 -10.20 6.70
C GLY A 24 1.25 -11.29 6.30
N ARG A 25 1.65 -12.18 7.22
CA ARG A 25 2.83 -13.05 7.00
C ARG A 25 2.69 -14.12 5.91
N THR A 26 1.48 -14.59 5.61
CA THR A 26 1.25 -15.63 4.59
C THR A 26 1.05 -15.05 3.18
N ALA A 27 0.52 -13.83 3.09
CA ALA A 27 0.39 -13.12 1.81
C ALA A 27 1.76 -12.63 1.29
N LEU A 28 2.67 -12.29 2.20
CA LEU A 28 4.02 -11.84 1.84
C LEU A 28 4.89 -12.99 1.29
N SER A 29 4.77 -14.22 1.82
CA SER A 29 5.45 -15.40 1.24
C SER A 29 4.99 -15.76 -0.18
N ILE A 30 3.88 -15.20 -0.65
CA ILE A 30 3.34 -15.42 -2.00
C ILE A 30 3.94 -14.44 -3.01
N ILE A 31 4.32 -13.23 -2.57
CA ILE A 31 4.96 -12.24 -3.44
C ILE A 31 6.45 -12.57 -3.50
N ILE A 32 6.94 -12.96 -4.68
CA ILE A 32 8.33 -13.32 -4.89
C ILE A 32 9.19 -12.06 -5.02
N ARG A 33 8.69 -11.09 -5.78
CA ARG A 33 9.31 -9.77 -5.97
C ARG A 33 8.31 -8.77 -6.55
N HIS A 34 8.71 -7.51 -6.59
CA HIS A 34 8.04 -6.47 -7.35
C HIS A 34 8.83 -6.15 -8.63
N ASP A 35 8.15 -5.98 -9.76
CA ASP A 35 8.76 -5.45 -10.99
C ASP A 35 9.15 -3.98 -10.76
N PRO A 36 10.44 -3.61 -10.88
CA PRO A 36 10.88 -2.24 -10.60
C PRO A 36 10.33 -1.19 -11.57
N ALA A 37 9.89 -1.58 -12.77
CA ALA A 37 9.35 -0.65 -13.76
C ALA A 37 7.85 -0.39 -13.56
N THR A 38 7.09 -1.44 -13.20
CA THR A 38 5.63 -1.36 -13.10
C THR A 38 5.11 -1.34 -11.66
N LEU A 39 5.98 -1.66 -10.69
CA LEU A 39 5.67 -1.90 -9.27
C LEU A 39 4.63 -3.00 -9.06
N ARG A 40 4.36 -3.83 -10.07
CA ARG A 40 3.43 -4.95 -9.98
C ARG A 40 4.11 -6.16 -9.35
N GLU A 41 3.31 -6.92 -8.62
CA GLU A 41 3.77 -8.10 -7.90
C GLU A 41 4.00 -9.27 -8.87
N GLU A 42 5.15 -9.93 -8.76
CA GLU A 42 5.37 -11.27 -9.28
C GLU A 42 5.11 -12.27 -8.16
N ILE A 43 4.25 -13.26 -8.40
CA ILE A 43 3.75 -14.15 -7.35
C ILE A 43 4.02 -15.63 -7.61
N ASP A 44 4.07 -16.40 -6.53
CA ASP A 44 3.85 -17.84 -6.55
C ASP A 44 2.34 -18.12 -6.68
N VAL A 45 1.92 -18.48 -7.91
CA VAL A 45 0.51 -18.73 -8.24
C VAL A 45 -0.04 -19.93 -7.50
N ASP A 46 0.75 -21.00 -7.36
CA ASP A 46 0.30 -22.24 -6.72
C ASP A 46 0.10 -22.00 -5.22
N ALA A 47 1.06 -21.35 -4.55
CA ALA A 47 0.93 -20.97 -3.15
C ALA A 47 -0.27 -20.04 -2.89
N ALA A 48 -0.55 -19.12 -3.82
CA ALA A 48 -1.72 -18.24 -3.72
C ALA A 48 -3.04 -19.02 -3.85
N GLN A 49 -3.10 -20.00 -4.75
CA GLN A 49 -4.27 -20.86 -4.92
C GLN A 49 -4.49 -21.76 -3.71
N ASP A 50 -3.45 -22.45 -3.24
CA ASP A 50 -3.49 -23.30 -2.06
C ASP A 50 -3.99 -22.51 -0.84
N ARG A 51 -3.45 -21.30 -0.63
CA ARG A 51 -3.87 -20.45 0.48
C ARG A 51 -5.33 -20.00 0.35
N LEU A 52 -5.78 -19.69 -0.86
CA LEU A 52 -7.17 -19.32 -1.12
C LEU A 52 -8.13 -20.48 -0.83
N GLU A 53 -7.73 -21.71 -1.14
CA GLU A 53 -8.47 -22.94 -0.83
C GLU A 53 -8.52 -23.21 0.68
N GLU A 54 -7.41 -23.05 1.40
CA GLU A 54 -7.34 -23.17 2.86
C GLU A 54 -8.30 -22.22 3.58
N ILE A 55 -8.37 -20.96 3.14
CA ILE A 55 -9.31 -19.97 3.70
C ILE A 55 -10.75 -20.40 3.40
N GLY A 56 -11.02 -20.91 2.20
CA GLY A 56 -12.28 -21.52 1.80
C GLY A 56 -13.53 -20.69 2.12
N ALA A 57 -14.37 -21.26 3.01
CA ALA A 57 -15.66 -20.69 3.39
C ALA A 57 -15.61 -19.78 4.63
N LEU A 58 -14.43 -19.51 5.20
CA LEU A 58 -14.30 -18.60 6.34
C LEU A 58 -14.86 -17.21 6.02
N ARG A 59 -15.43 -16.57 7.04
CA ARG A 59 -16.11 -15.27 6.94
C ARG A 59 -15.63 -14.27 7.99
N SER A 60 -14.56 -14.56 8.73
CA SER A 60 -13.96 -13.53 9.58
C SER A 60 -13.49 -12.37 8.72
N LEU A 61 -13.42 -11.17 9.28
CA LEU A 61 -12.94 -10.01 8.52
C LEU A 61 -11.51 -10.20 8.01
N ALA A 62 -10.64 -10.82 8.83
CA ALA A 62 -9.30 -11.21 8.43
C ALA A 62 -9.33 -12.13 7.21
N ALA A 63 -10.17 -13.18 7.22
CA ALA A 63 -10.30 -14.11 6.09
C ALA A 63 -10.82 -13.43 4.81
N LEU A 64 -11.80 -12.53 4.92
CA LEU A 64 -12.32 -11.79 3.78
C LEU A 64 -11.26 -10.87 3.18
N THR A 65 -10.50 -10.20 4.04
CA THR A 65 -9.43 -9.30 3.64
C THR A 65 -8.32 -10.05 2.90
N GLU A 66 -7.85 -11.15 3.47
CA GLU A 66 -6.82 -11.99 2.85
C GLU A 66 -7.32 -12.59 1.54
N LYS A 67 -8.57 -13.08 1.51
CA LYS A 67 -9.20 -13.60 0.30
C LYS A 67 -9.29 -12.56 -0.82
N ALA A 68 -9.69 -11.32 -0.52
CA ALA A 68 -9.72 -10.26 -1.51
C ALA A 68 -8.33 -9.98 -2.10
N GLU A 69 -7.29 -10.02 -1.27
CA GLU A 69 -5.92 -9.81 -1.70
C GLU A 69 -5.39 -10.96 -2.57
N LEU A 70 -5.64 -12.21 -2.18
CA LEU A 70 -5.25 -13.37 -3.00
C LEU A 70 -5.96 -13.38 -4.35
N LEU A 71 -7.27 -13.09 -4.36
CA LEU A 71 -8.02 -12.97 -5.61
C LEU A 71 -7.48 -11.84 -6.49
N ARG A 72 -7.05 -10.72 -5.89
CA ARG A 72 -6.39 -9.62 -6.61
C ARG A 72 -5.09 -10.08 -7.26
N LEU A 73 -4.22 -10.73 -6.49
CA LEU A 73 -2.92 -11.23 -6.96
C LEU A 73 -3.11 -12.26 -8.10
N LEU A 74 -4.12 -13.12 -7.99
CA LEU A 74 -4.51 -14.09 -9.03
C LEU A 74 -5.21 -13.46 -10.25
N GLY A 75 -5.41 -12.14 -10.29
CA GLY A 75 -6.09 -11.44 -11.39
C GLY A 75 -7.62 -11.65 -11.44
N ARG A 76 -8.22 -12.25 -10.41
CA ARG A 76 -9.68 -12.48 -10.29
C ARG A 76 -10.38 -11.25 -9.72
N LEU A 77 -10.28 -10.13 -10.45
CA LEU A 77 -10.63 -8.79 -9.96
C LEU A 77 -12.12 -8.60 -9.65
N ASP A 78 -13.02 -9.30 -10.36
CA ASP A 78 -14.47 -9.27 -10.06
C ASP A 78 -14.79 -9.89 -8.71
N GLU A 79 -14.27 -11.08 -8.45
CA GLU A 79 -14.47 -11.76 -7.17
C GLU A 79 -13.79 -11.00 -6.02
N ALA A 80 -12.57 -10.50 -6.26
CA ALA A 80 -11.85 -9.69 -5.29
C ALA A 80 -12.66 -8.46 -4.88
N TRP A 81 -13.29 -7.79 -5.86
CA TRP A 81 -14.13 -6.62 -5.63
C TRP A 81 -15.34 -6.91 -4.74
N ASP A 82 -16.04 -8.01 -5.00
CA ASP A 82 -17.21 -8.40 -4.21
C ASP A 82 -16.82 -8.69 -2.75
N ILE A 83 -15.70 -9.40 -2.55
CA ILE A 83 -15.20 -9.75 -1.22
C ILE A 83 -14.69 -8.50 -0.48
N ALA A 84 -13.94 -7.62 -1.14
CA ALA A 84 -13.49 -6.36 -0.54
C ALA A 84 -14.66 -5.44 -0.17
N THR A 85 -15.71 -5.41 -1.00
CA THR A 85 -16.94 -4.65 -0.70
C THR A 85 -17.66 -5.21 0.52
N GLU A 86 -17.71 -6.53 0.67
CA GLU A 86 -18.24 -7.18 1.88
C GLU A 86 -17.39 -6.87 3.11
N ALA A 87 -16.06 -6.89 3.01
CA ALA A 87 -15.17 -6.53 4.10
C ALA A 87 -15.43 -5.09 4.60
N VAL A 88 -15.57 -4.12 3.68
CA VAL A 88 -15.94 -2.73 4.02
C VAL A 88 -17.31 -2.64 4.67
N ARG A 89 -18.29 -3.43 4.23
CA ARG A 89 -19.61 -3.44 4.89
C ARG A 89 -19.51 -3.94 6.32
N ARG A 90 -18.72 -4.98 6.59
CA ARG A 90 -18.58 -5.54 7.94
C ARG A 90 -17.86 -4.61 8.92
N THR A 91 -16.80 -3.95 8.49
CA THR A 91 -16.06 -3.00 9.34
C THR A 91 -16.90 -1.81 9.78
N ARG A 92 -17.90 -1.39 8.98
CA ARG A 92 -18.86 -0.36 9.41
C ARG A 92 -19.68 -0.75 10.64
N PHE A 93 -19.86 -2.05 10.89
CA PHE A 93 -20.59 -2.54 12.05
C PHE A 93 -19.68 -2.95 13.22
N SER A 94 -18.36 -3.07 13.03
CA SER A 94 -17.42 -3.37 14.13
C SER A 94 -17.11 -2.15 15.00
N GLY A 95 -17.23 -0.94 14.44
CA GLY A 95 -16.95 0.32 15.13
C GLY A 95 -15.47 0.71 15.13
N ASP A 96 -14.59 -0.16 14.63
CA ASP A 96 -13.17 0.15 14.44
C ASP A 96 -12.97 0.96 13.15
N ARG A 97 -12.72 2.26 13.32
CA ARG A 97 -12.58 3.20 12.20
C ARG A 97 -11.23 3.06 11.47
N ALA A 98 -10.17 2.64 12.17
CA ALA A 98 -8.87 2.38 11.55
C ALA A 98 -8.94 1.12 10.66
N GLU A 99 -9.64 0.08 11.14
CA GLU A 99 -9.88 -1.14 10.37
C GLU A 99 -10.78 -0.88 9.15
N LEU A 100 -11.81 -0.02 9.29
CA LEU A 100 -12.61 0.45 8.16
C LEU A 100 -11.78 1.18 7.11
N LEU A 101 -10.87 2.07 7.53
CA LEU A 101 -9.99 2.80 6.63
C LEU A 101 -9.08 1.84 5.85
N THR A 102 -8.47 0.86 6.54
CA THR A 102 -7.66 -0.17 5.90
C THR A 102 -8.45 -0.97 4.84
N ALA A 103 -9.69 -1.35 5.15
CA ALA A 103 -10.56 -2.04 4.19
C ALA A 103 -10.91 -1.16 2.98
N ARG A 104 -11.11 0.15 3.19
CA ARG A 104 -11.35 1.11 2.10
C ARG A 104 -10.14 1.27 1.19
N VAL A 105 -8.92 1.37 1.74
CA VAL A 105 -7.67 1.45 0.97
C VAL A 105 -7.50 0.21 0.08
N ARG A 106 -7.70 -1.00 0.62
CA ARG A 106 -7.65 -2.25 -0.16
C ARG A 106 -8.68 -2.28 -1.30
N ARG A 107 -9.91 -1.85 -1.02
CA ARG A 107 -10.95 -1.74 -2.05
C ARG A 107 -10.62 -0.69 -3.12
N ALA A 108 -9.99 0.42 -2.75
CA ALA A 108 -9.56 1.45 -3.70
C ALA A 108 -8.46 0.92 -4.64
N ARG A 109 -7.54 0.07 -4.17
CA ARG A 109 -6.59 -0.63 -5.04
C ARG A 109 -7.31 -1.48 -6.10
N LEU A 110 -8.41 -2.13 -5.76
CA LEU A 110 -9.23 -2.86 -6.74
C LEU A 110 -9.99 -1.94 -7.70
N MET A 111 -10.38 -0.72 -7.30
CA MET A 111 -10.95 0.26 -8.24
C MET A 111 -9.92 0.61 -9.32
N GLN A 112 -8.69 0.90 -8.92
CA GLN A 112 -7.59 1.22 -9.82
C GLN A 112 -7.34 0.09 -10.83
N LEU A 113 -7.26 -1.16 -10.35
CA LEU A 113 -7.05 -2.33 -11.20
C LEU A 113 -8.20 -2.63 -12.17
N ARG A 114 -9.35 -1.99 -11.97
CA ARG A 114 -10.55 -2.12 -12.80
C ARG A 114 -10.81 -0.85 -13.64
N ASP A 115 -9.75 -0.12 -13.97
CA ASP A 115 -9.80 1.10 -14.79
C ASP A 115 -10.65 2.24 -14.19
N ARG A 116 -10.84 2.25 -12.86
CA ARG A 116 -11.53 3.31 -12.12
C ARG A 116 -10.54 4.16 -11.33
N SER A 117 -9.48 4.61 -11.99
CA SER A 117 -8.34 5.28 -11.37
C SER A 117 -8.71 6.60 -10.67
N ASP A 118 -9.60 7.42 -11.25
CA ASP A 118 -10.03 8.68 -10.64
C ASP A 118 -10.79 8.45 -9.32
N GLU A 119 -11.67 7.46 -9.30
CA GLU A 119 -12.40 7.07 -8.09
C GLU A 119 -11.45 6.50 -7.03
N ALA A 120 -10.48 5.70 -7.44
CA ALA A 120 -9.46 5.15 -6.55
C ALA A 120 -8.64 6.27 -5.90
N LEU A 121 -8.14 7.22 -6.70
CA LEU A 121 -7.35 8.36 -6.21
C LEU A 121 -8.15 9.26 -5.26
N SER A 122 -9.43 9.49 -5.56
CA SER A 122 -10.33 10.26 -4.69
C SER A 122 -10.50 9.57 -3.34
N GLU A 123 -10.82 8.26 -3.32
CA GLU A 123 -10.98 7.49 -2.08
C GLU A 123 -9.67 7.39 -1.28
N LEU A 124 -8.53 7.17 -1.95
CA LEU A 124 -7.21 7.10 -1.32
C LEU A 124 -6.80 8.43 -0.70
N THR A 125 -7.11 9.56 -1.36
CA THR A 125 -6.86 10.90 -0.80
C THR A 125 -7.64 11.11 0.49
N LEU A 126 -8.93 10.75 0.51
CA LEU A 126 -9.75 10.81 1.73
C LEU A 126 -9.18 9.92 2.84
N CYS A 127 -8.72 8.72 2.52
CA CYS A 127 -8.11 7.81 3.51
C CYS A 127 -6.80 8.38 4.07
N VAL A 128 -5.94 8.99 3.24
CA VAL A 128 -4.70 9.65 3.71
C VAL A 128 -5.04 10.79 4.67
N GLU A 129 -5.99 11.65 4.33
CA GLU A 129 -6.40 12.77 5.17
C GLU A 129 -7.03 12.33 6.49
N GLU A 130 -7.89 11.32 6.45
CA GLU A 130 -8.55 10.76 7.63
C GLU A 130 -7.52 10.11 8.58
N ALA A 131 -6.62 9.27 8.06
CA ALA A 131 -5.59 8.62 8.87
C ALA A 131 -4.63 9.64 9.50
N ARG A 132 -4.24 10.67 8.75
CA ARG A 132 -3.43 11.78 9.27
C ARG A 132 -4.15 12.54 10.38
N THR A 133 -5.44 12.85 10.19
CA THR A 133 -6.23 13.65 11.14
C THR A 133 -6.43 12.92 12.47
N HIS A 134 -6.53 11.59 12.42
CA HIS A 134 -6.68 10.76 13.62
C HIS A 134 -5.38 10.18 14.15
N GLU A 135 -4.24 10.54 13.56
CA GLU A 135 -2.90 10.06 13.94
C GLU A 135 -2.78 8.52 13.90
N TRP A 136 -3.54 7.87 13.03
CA TRP A 136 -3.46 6.43 12.76
C TRP A 136 -2.26 6.16 11.85
N HIS A 137 -1.07 6.14 12.45
CA HIS A 137 0.19 6.18 11.71
C HIS A 137 0.45 4.96 10.82
N VAL A 138 0.07 3.76 11.27
CA VAL A 138 0.20 2.52 10.47
C VAL A 138 -0.71 2.62 9.24
N GLU A 139 -1.97 2.98 9.44
CA GLU A 139 -2.97 3.19 8.40
C GLU A 139 -2.59 4.32 7.45
N HIS A 140 -1.97 5.38 7.96
CA HIS A 140 -1.51 6.51 7.16
C HIS A 140 -0.35 6.11 6.25
N SER A 141 0.62 5.33 6.75
CA SER A 141 1.69 4.76 5.91
C SER A 141 1.09 3.86 4.82
N PHE A 142 0.14 3.00 5.19
CA PHE A 142 -0.56 2.11 4.26
C PHE A 142 -1.33 2.89 3.18
N ALA A 143 -2.09 3.92 3.56
CA ALA A 143 -2.85 4.75 2.62
C ALA A 143 -1.94 5.55 1.68
N LEU A 144 -0.84 6.12 2.19
CA LEU A 144 0.17 6.82 1.38
C LEU A 144 0.79 5.88 0.35
N LYS A 145 1.21 4.67 0.76
CA LYS A 145 1.74 3.65 -0.16
C LYS A 145 0.78 3.39 -1.32
N HIS A 146 -0.49 3.16 -1.03
CA HIS A 146 -1.48 2.85 -2.06
C HIS A 146 -1.85 4.05 -2.93
N ARG A 147 -1.86 5.27 -2.39
CA ARG A 147 -2.03 6.49 -3.20
C ARG A 147 -0.81 6.73 -4.10
N GLY A 148 0.40 6.48 -3.59
CA GLY A 148 1.64 6.48 -4.38
C GLY A 148 1.57 5.53 -5.57
N LEU A 149 1.11 4.29 -5.37
CA LEU A 149 0.88 3.33 -6.46
C LEU A 149 -0.16 3.83 -7.48
N ALA A 150 -1.23 4.48 -7.02
CA ALA A 150 -2.25 5.07 -7.89
C ALA A 150 -1.72 6.21 -8.76
N LEU A 151 -0.93 7.10 -8.14
CA LEU A 151 -0.28 8.21 -8.83
C LEU A 151 0.79 7.71 -9.81
N PHE A 152 1.58 6.72 -9.41
CA PHE A 152 2.64 6.15 -10.25
C PHE A 152 2.07 5.55 -11.54
N GLU A 153 1.03 4.72 -11.44
CA GLU A 153 0.39 4.12 -12.61
C GLU A 153 -0.32 5.16 -13.50
N SER A 154 -0.68 6.33 -12.95
CA SER A 154 -1.26 7.45 -13.70
C SER A 154 -0.21 8.39 -14.31
N GLY A 155 1.08 8.13 -14.11
CA GLY A 155 2.19 8.97 -14.59
C GLY A 155 2.47 10.21 -13.74
N GLU A 156 1.83 10.35 -12.58
CA GLU A 156 2.00 11.48 -11.64
C GLU A 156 3.22 11.26 -10.73
N TYR A 157 4.39 10.99 -11.34
CA TYR A 157 5.59 10.53 -10.65
C TYR A 157 6.07 11.47 -9.53
N SER A 158 5.88 12.77 -9.69
CA SER A 158 6.30 13.75 -8.67
C SER A 158 5.49 13.65 -7.38
N GLN A 159 4.20 13.34 -7.49
CA GLN A 159 3.34 13.15 -6.32
C GLN A 159 3.54 11.75 -5.76
N ALA A 160 3.70 10.75 -6.63
CA ALA A 160 3.99 9.37 -6.23
C ALA A 160 5.27 9.27 -5.38
N ALA A 161 6.37 9.89 -5.81
CA ALA A 161 7.64 9.89 -5.07
C ALA A 161 7.47 10.44 -3.64
N ARG A 162 6.74 11.56 -3.48
CA ARG A 162 6.47 12.14 -2.15
C ARG A 162 5.66 11.21 -1.26
N ASP A 163 4.65 10.55 -1.82
CA ASP A 163 3.83 9.60 -1.08
C ASP A 163 4.62 8.36 -0.65
N PHE A 164 5.48 7.84 -1.53
CA PHE A 164 6.34 6.69 -1.23
C PHE A 164 7.39 6.99 -0.16
N ASP A 165 8.05 8.15 -0.25
CA ASP A 165 9.00 8.61 0.77
C ASP A 165 8.30 8.78 2.13
N ALA A 166 7.16 9.47 2.15
CA ALA A 166 6.37 9.66 3.36
C ALA A 166 5.85 8.35 3.94
N ALA A 167 5.40 7.41 3.10
CA ALA A 167 4.95 6.09 3.52
C ALA A 167 6.08 5.30 4.19
N THR A 168 7.28 5.29 3.58
CA THR A 168 8.47 4.60 4.08
C THR A 168 8.92 5.19 5.41
N ALA A 169 9.15 6.51 5.46
CA ALA A 169 9.63 7.20 6.67
C ALA A 169 8.65 7.07 7.84
N LEU A 170 7.34 7.13 7.56
CA LEU A 170 6.30 6.91 8.58
C LEU A 170 6.27 5.46 9.05
N GLY A 171 6.32 4.50 8.12
CA GLY A 171 6.28 3.07 8.39
C GLY A 171 7.44 2.62 9.25
N GLU A 172 8.67 3.01 8.91
CA GLU A 172 9.88 2.71 9.69
C GLU A 172 9.77 3.26 11.12
N ARG A 173 9.27 4.50 11.26
CA ARG A 173 9.08 5.14 12.57
C ARG A 173 8.11 4.39 13.47
N VAL A 174 7.10 3.72 12.90
CA VAL A 174 6.09 2.98 13.67
C VAL A 174 6.27 1.46 13.65
N GLY A 175 7.39 0.98 13.11
CA GLY A 175 7.75 -0.44 13.13
C GLY A 175 6.97 -1.30 12.15
N VAL A 176 6.54 -0.75 11.00
CA VAL A 176 6.05 -1.58 9.89
C VAL A 176 7.21 -2.44 9.37
N GLU A 177 6.94 -3.72 9.14
CA GLU A 177 7.93 -4.69 8.65
C GLU A 177 8.55 -4.24 7.33
N GLU A 178 9.84 -4.55 7.15
CA GLU A 178 10.62 -4.09 5.99
C GLU A 178 10.00 -4.53 4.66
N GLU A 179 9.49 -5.76 4.64
CA GLU A 179 8.85 -6.40 3.49
C GLU A 179 7.57 -5.65 3.06
N GLU A 180 6.79 -5.12 4.00
CA GLU A 180 5.59 -4.33 3.69
C GLU A 180 5.91 -2.94 3.10
N LEU A 181 7.13 -2.46 3.34
CA LEU A 181 7.64 -1.18 2.85
C LEU A 181 8.44 -1.30 1.54
N GLU A 182 8.78 -2.52 1.11
CA GLU A 182 9.63 -2.76 -0.06
C GLU A 182 9.11 -2.04 -1.31
N VAL A 183 7.83 -2.22 -1.64
CA VAL A 183 7.21 -1.61 -2.82
C VAL A 183 7.19 -0.08 -2.73
N ALA A 184 7.09 0.50 -1.53
CA ALA A 184 7.17 1.95 -1.36
C ALA A 184 8.59 2.44 -1.65
N ARG A 185 9.63 1.76 -1.17
CA ARG A 185 11.02 2.12 -1.46
C ARG A 185 11.36 2.00 -2.94
N LEU A 186 10.95 0.90 -3.58
CA LEU A 186 11.11 0.71 -5.02
C LEU A 186 10.35 1.79 -5.81
N GLY A 187 9.12 2.10 -5.41
CA GLY A 187 8.31 3.15 -6.02
C GLY A 187 8.95 4.53 -5.90
N PHE A 188 9.54 4.86 -4.75
CA PHE A 188 10.28 6.11 -4.58
C PHE A 188 11.46 6.20 -5.54
N ALA A 189 12.27 5.14 -5.63
CA ALA A 189 13.43 5.10 -6.53
C ALA A 189 13.00 5.26 -8.00
N ALA A 190 12.04 4.46 -8.45
CA ALA A 190 11.54 4.49 -9.82
C ALA A 190 10.92 5.84 -10.19
N ALA A 191 10.07 6.40 -9.31
CA ALA A 191 9.44 7.69 -9.56
C ALA A 191 10.46 8.84 -9.61
N SER A 192 11.46 8.81 -8.73
CA SER A 192 12.52 9.84 -8.68
C SER A 192 13.42 9.79 -9.91
N GLU A 193 13.73 8.60 -10.42
CA GLU A 193 14.53 8.45 -11.65
C GLU A 193 13.87 9.12 -12.86
N VAL A 194 12.56 8.95 -13.01
CA VAL A 194 11.79 9.58 -14.11
C VAL A 194 11.80 11.11 -14.01
N GLN A 195 11.71 11.66 -12.80
CA GLN A 195 11.79 13.10 -12.57
C GLN A 195 13.18 13.66 -12.94
N ASP A 196 14.22 12.93 -12.56
CA ASP A 196 15.60 13.27 -12.83
C ASP A 196 15.89 13.31 -14.34
N GLU A 197 15.41 12.33 -15.09
CA GLU A 197 15.53 12.30 -16.55
C GLU A 197 14.75 13.45 -17.21
N SER A 198 13.53 13.72 -16.72
CA SER A 198 12.71 14.83 -17.19
C SER A 198 13.37 16.19 -16.94
N THR A 199 14.12 16.32 -15.86
CA THR A 199 14.87 17.54 -15.50
C THR A 199 16.15 17.69 -16.31
N ARG A 200 16.77 16.59 -16.77
CA ARG A 200 18.02 16.63 -17.53
C ARG A 200 17.85 17.17 -18.96
N GLY A 201 16.68 17.04 -19.58
CA GLY A 201 16.37 17.60 -20.91
C GLY A 201 17.33 17.13 -22.03
N PRO A 202 17.04 17.40 -23.33
CA PRO A 202 17.94 16.98 -24.40
C PRO A 202 19.25 17.73 -24.25
N ARG A 203 20.34 17.03 -23.89
CA ARG A 203 21.69 17.59 -23.94
C ARG A 203 21.89 18.14 -25.35
N ALA A 204 22.06 19.45 -25.47
CA ALA A 204 22.52 20.10 -26.69
C ALA A 204 24.00 19.72 -26.90
N ASP A 205 24.24 18.45 -27.23
CA ASP A 205 25.52 17.95 -27.70
C ASP A 205 25.67 18.38 -29.16
N GLY A 206 25.97 19.66 -29.34
CA GLY A 206 25.89 20.31 -30.65
C GLY A 206 26.58 21.66 -30.71
N ALA A 207 27.73 21.82 -30.06
CA ALA A 207 28.62 22.95 -30.32
C ALA A 207 30.05 22.46 -30.52
N VAL A 208 30.28 21.82 -31.67
CA VAL A 208 31.58 21.74 -32.33
C VAL A 208 32.06 23.18 -32.53
N ARG A 209 32.90 23.71 -31.63
CA ARG A 209 33.67 24.93 -31.88
C ARG A 209 35.06 24.56 -32.39
N GLY A 210 35.12 24.45 -33.72
CA GLY A 210 36.23 24.81 -34.60
C GLY A 210 37.65 24.63 -34.09
N ARG A 211 38.34 23.63 -34.66
CA ARG A 211 39.79 23.64 -34.87
C ARG A 211 40.23 25.00 -35.41
N ARG A 212 41.09 25.73 -34.69
CA ARG A 212 42.04 26.65 -35.32
C ARG A 212 43.39 25.96 -35.42
N ARG A 213 43.74 25.56 -36.65
CA ARG A 213 45.15 25.45 -37.05
C ARG A 213 45.75 26.85 -37.01
N ALA A 214 46.86 27.01 -36.32
CA ALA A 214 47.82 28.06 -36.63
C ALA A 214 49.08 27.35 -37.13
N GLU A 215 49.21 27.30 -38.45
CA GLU A 215 50.49 27.16 -39.15
C GLU A 215 51.16 28.55 -39.17
N GLY A 216 52.50 28.59 -39.13
CA GLY A 216 53.26 29.77 -39.53
C GLY A 216 54.50 30.06 -38.68
N ASP A 217 55.49 29.19 -38.80
CA ASP A 217 56.89 29.42 -38.46
C ASP A 217 57.55 30.07 -39.70
N GLU A 218 58.04 31.30 -39.63
CA GLU A 218 59.04 31.83 -40.58
C GLU A 218 59.98 32.79 -39.84
N ALA A 219 61.26 32.41 -39.81
CA ALA A 219 62.44 33.20 -39.48
C ALA A 219 63.40 33.14 -40.68
#